data_AF-A0A8T4MGM1-F1
#
_entry.id   AF-A0A8T4MGM1-F1
#
_cell.length_a   1.000
_cell.length_b   1.000
_cell.length_c   1.000
_cell.angle_alpha   90.00
_cell.angle_beta   90.00
_cell.angle_gamma   90.00
#
_symmetry.space_group_name_H-M   'P 1'
#
loop_
_entity.id
_entity.type
_entity.pdbx_description
1 polymer ?
#
loop_
_entity_poly.entity_id
_entity_poly.type
_entity_poly.pdbx_seq_one_letter_code
_entity_poly.pdbx_strand_id
1 'polypeptide(L)'
;MRYPIDELIDKRSIIQLKIERIGDNSAKERENLRREFQDYTDAISEYVSEGVCTAEQAEEWHERLYKANGTTWDLETKIRRGQLEEISLEEVGRTAIAIRESNGVRVRIKAEIVSATGIGYKDVKINHASE
;
A
#
# COMPACT_ATOMS: atom_id res chain seq x y z
N MET A 1 6.10 -14.99 15.87
CA MET A 1 6.65 -13.85 15.12
C MET A 1 5.51 -12.86 14.96
N ARG A 2 5.67 -11.63 15.47
CA ARG A 2 4.65 -10.58 15.31
C ARG A 2 4.66 -10.09 13.87
N TYR A 3 3.50 -9.67 13.35
CA TYR A 3 3.39 -9.21 11.97
C TYR A 3 4.20 -7.91 11.79
N PRO A 4 5.08 -7.79 10.76
CA PRO A 4 5.92 -6.61 10.58
C PRO A 4 5.12 -5.31 10.42
N ILE A 5 5.60 -4.23 11.05
CA ILE A 5 4.91 -2.93 11.05
C ILE A 5 4.81 -2.32 9.65
N ASP A 6 5.81 -2.51 8.79
CA ASP A 6 5.79 -2.03 7.41
C ASP A 6 4.63 -2.66 6.61
N GLU A 7 4.36 -3.95 6.83
CA GLU A 7 3.26 -4.66 6.21
C GLU A 7 1.89 -4.27 6.81
N LEU A 8 1.82 -4.01 8.12
CA LEU A 8 0.59 -3.55 8.77
C LEU A 8 0.13 -2.20 8.21
N ILE A 9 1.05 -1.23 8.12
CA ILE A 9 0.75 0.12 7.64
C ILE A 9 0.35 0.08 6.17
N ASP A 10 1.06 -0.72 5.36
CA ASP A 10 0.76 -0.89 3.95
C ASP A 10 -0.62 -1.54 3.74
N LYS A 11 -0.95 -2.61 4.46
CA LYS A 11 -2.28 -3.22 4.42
C LYS A 11 -3.38 -2.27 4.87
N ARG A 12 -3.17 -1.53 5.97
CA ARG A 12 -4.12 -0.50 6.43
C ARG A 12 -4.42 0.51 5.31
N SER A 13 -3.40 0.98 4.63
CA SER A 13 -3.55 1.95 3.52
C SER A 13 -4.33 1.38 2.33
N ILE A 14 -4.16 0.09 2.02
CA ILE A 14 -4.92 -0.59 0.97
C ILE A 14 -6.38 -0.76 1.38
N ILE A 15 -6.64 -1.19 2.63
CA ILE A 15 -8.02 -1.35 3.11
C ILE A 15 -8.74 0.00 3.16
N GLN A 16 -8.06 1.08 3.54
CA GLN A 16 -8.62 2.43 3.45
C GLN A 16 -9.07 2.75 2.02
N LEU A 17 -8.19 2.55 1.02
CA LEU A 17 -8.53 2.75 -0.39
C LEU A 17 -9.74 1.90 -0.81
N LYS A 18 -9.82 0.65 -0.35
CA LYS A 18 -10.96 -0.22 -0.65
C LYS A 18 -12.27 0.30 -0.05
N ILE A 19 -12.24 0.78 1.20
CA ILE A 19 -13.41 1.38 1.87
C ILE A 19 -13.90 2.61 1.09
N GLU A 20 -12.98 3.43 0.61
CA GLU A 20 -13.29 4.69 -0.08
C GLU A 20 -13.71 4.51 -1.54
N ARG A 21 -13.14 3.53 -2.25
CA ARG A 21 -13.24 3.42 -3.72
C ARG A 21 -14.07 2.24 -4.22
N ILE A 22 -14.29 1.21 -3.41
CA ILE A 22 -15.16 0.09 -3.82
C ILE A 22 -16.62 0.45 -3.50
N GLY A 23 -17.34 0.89 -4.53
CA GLY A 23 -18.80 1.06 -4.51
C GLY A 23 -19.56 -0.27 -4.50
N ASP A 24 -20.90 -0.21 -4.39
CA ASP A 24 -21.87 -1.34 -4.44
C ASP A 24 -21.56 -2.60 -3.61
N ASN A 25 -20.63 -2.53 -2.67
CA ASN A 25 -20.42 -3.59 -1.69
C ASN A 25 -21.68 -3.80 -0.85
N SER A 26 -21.94 -5.06 -0.50
CA SER A 26 -22.94 -5.39 0.50
C SER A 26 -22.66 -4.67 1.83
N ALA A 27 -23.69 -4.43 2.65
CA ALA A 27 -23.49 -3.86 3.99
C ALA A 27 -22.50 -4.69 4.82
N LYS A 28 -22.51 -6.02 4.65
CA LYS A 28 -21.61 -6.98 5.30
C LYS A 28 -20.16 -6.80 4.85
N GLU A 29 -19.88 -6.62 3.56
CA GLU A 29 -18.51 -6.36 3.08
C GLU A 29 -17.95 -5.05 3.60
N ARG A 30 -18.77 -3.99 3.64
CA ARG A 30 -18.35 -2.70 4.22
C ARG A 30 -18.00 -2.85 5.70
N GLU A 31 -18.79 -3.62 6.44
CA GLU A 31 -18.49 -3.91 7.85
C GLU A 31 -17.18 -4.69 8.01
N ASN A 32 -16.98 -5.73 7.19
CA ASN A 32 -15.75 -6.53 7.22
C ASN A 32 -14.51 -5.68 6.93
N LEU A 33 -14.56 -4.80 5.92
CA LEU A 33 -13.45 -3.91 5.59
C LEU A 33 -13.14 -2.94 6.73
N ARG A 34 -14.17 -2.37 7.37
CA ARG A 34 -13.98 -1.48 8.53
C ARG A 34 -13.36 -2.22 9.73
N ARG A 35 -13.78 -3.46 9.96
CA ARG A 35 -13.21 -4.31 11.00
C ARG A 35 -11.74 -4.60 10.72
N GLU A 36 -11.41 -5.01 9.49
CA GLU A 36 -10.03 -5.26 9.09
C GLU A 36 -9.15 -3.99 9.21
N PHE A 37 -9.69 -2.83 8.84
CA PHE A 37 -9.00 -1.54 9.03
C PHE A 37 -8.72 -1.26 10.52
N GLN A 38 -9.70 -1.53 11.39
CA GLN A 38 -9.54 -1.37 12.83
C GLN A 38 -8.50 -2.36 13.38
N ASP A 39 -8.54 -3.62 12.97
CA ASP A 39 -7.58 -4.65 13.40
C ASP A 39 -6.14 -4.23 13.08
N TYR A 40 -5.88 -3.70 11.88
CA TYR A 40 -4.55 -3.16 11.54
C TYR A 40 -4.21 -1.90 12.34
N THR A 41 -5.19 -1.03 12.61
CA THR A 41 -4.99 0.18 13.41
C THR A 41 -4.59 -0.14 14.85
N ASP A 42 -5.25 -1.13 15.45
CA ASP A 42 -4.95 -1.61 16.81
C ASP A 42 -3.56 -2.24 16.86
N ALA A 43 -3.24 -3.11 15.88
CA ALA A 43 -1.91 -3.74 15.78
C ALA A 43 -0.78 -2.71 15.61
N ILE A 44 -0.98 -1.63 14.86
CA ILE A 44 -0.03 -0.51 14.73
C ILE A 44 0.09 0.25 16.05
N SER A 45 -1.02 0.48 16.74
CA SER A 45 -1.04 1.20 18.03
C SER A 45 -0.25 0.49 19.12
N GLU A 46 -0.22 -0.84 19.09
CA GLU A 46 0.65 -1.64 19.97
C GLU A 46 2.15 -1.36 19.72
N TYR A 47 2.58 -1.11 18.47
CA TYR A 47 3.97 -0.75 18.20
C TYR A 47 4.30 0.67 18.69
N VAL A 48 3.33 1.58 18.58
CA VAL A 48 3.44 2.94 19.10
C VAL A 48 3.55 2.94 20.63
N SER A 49 2.72 2.14 21.32
CA SER A 49 2.73 2.05 22.79
C SER A 49 4.02 1.42 23.34
N GLU A 50 4.64 0.54 22.57
CA GLU A 50 5.96 -0.04 22.87
C GLU A 50 7.13 0.90 22.56
N GLY A 51 6.88 2.06 21.94
CA GLY A 51 7.91 3.04 21.58
C GLY A 51 8.75 2.65 20.36
N VAL A 52 8.27 1.75 19.51
CA VAL A 52 8.95 1.35 18.26
C VAL A 52 8.93 2.49 17.24
N CYS A 53 7.86 3.28 17.21
CA CYS A 53 7.73 4.51 16.43
C CYS A 53 6.73 5.45 17.12
N THR A 54 6.68 6.71 16.70
CA THR A 54 5.62 7.63 17.15
C THR A 54 4.35 7.45 16.32
N ALA A 55 3.22 7.96 16.83
CA ALA A 55 1.96 7.98 16.08
C ALA A 55 2.08 8.82 14.80
N GLU A 56 2.82 9.94 14.86
CA GLU A 56 3.07 10.82 13.72
C GLU A 56 3.88 10.12 12.63
N GLN A 57 4.92 9.35 13.01
CA GLN A 57 5.69 8.55 12.05
C GLN A 57 4.83 7.49 11.37
N ALA A 58 4.02 6.76 12.16
CA ALA A 58 3.12 5.75 11.64
C ALA A 58 2.10 6.34 10.64
N GLU A 59 1.57 7.53 10.93
CA GLU A 59 0.63 8.20 10.03
C GLU A 59 1.31 8.78 8.79
N GLU A 60 2.51 9.34 8.90
CA GLU A 60 3.28 9.81 7.74
C GLU A 60 3.55 8.65 6.76
N TRP A 61 4.02 7.51 7.28
CA TRP A 61 4.26 6.30 6.48
C TRP A 61 2.98 5.81 5.82
N HIS A 62 1.87 5.82 6.55
CA HIS A 62 0.56 5.45 6.05
C HIS A 62 0.09 6.34 4.90
N GLU A 63 0.17 7.67 5.04
CA GLU A 63 -0.21 8.61 3.98
C GLU A 63 0.61 8.39 2.71
N ARG A 64 1.91 8.16 2.86
CA ARG A 64 2.83 7.91 1.74
C ARG A 64 2.48 6.60 1.04
N LEU A 65 2.19 5.53 1.79
CA LEU A 65 1.76 4.24 1.25
C LEU A 65 0.38 4.34 0.60
N TYR A 66 -0.56 5.04 1.21
CA TYR A 66 -1.88 5.31 0.66
C TYR A 66 -1.78 6.03 -0.71
N LYS A 67 -0.92 7.04 -0.83
CA LYS A 67 -0.69 7.75 -2.11
C LYS A 67 -0.12 6.83 -3.19
N ALA A 68 0.88 6.01 -2.86
CA ALA A 68 1.49 5.06 -3.80
C ALA A 68 0.49 3.97 -4.23
N ASN A 69 -0.22 3.38 -3.27
CA ASN A 69 -1.25 2.38 -3.54
C ASN A 69 -2.42 2.96 -4.35
N GLY A 70 -2.84 4.20 -4.07
CA GLY A 70 -3.87 4.91 -4.82
C GLY A 70 -3.45 5.17 -6.27
N THR A 71 -2.20 5.59 -6.48
CA THR A 71 -1.63 5.76 -7.83
C THR A 71 -1.66 4.46 -8.62
N THR A 72 -1.22 3.36 -8.02
CA THR A 72 -1.27 2.03 -8.67
C THR A 72 -2.72 1.63 -8.98
N TRP A 73 -3.64 1.83 -8.04
CA TRP A 73 -5.06 1.54 -8.23
C TRP A 73 -5.65 2.31 -9.42
N ASP A 74 -5.33 3.59 -9.56
CA ASP A 74 -5.86 4.45 -10.62
C ASP A 74 -5.31 4.05 -11.99
N LEU A 75 -4.02 3.73 -12.07
CA LEU A 75 -3.38 3.23 -13.29
C LEU A 75 -3.96 1.88 -13.72
N GLU A 76 -4.13 0.94 -12.78
CA GLU A 76 -4.76 -0.34 -13.08
C GLU A 76 -6.23 -0.19 -13.46
N THR A 77 -6.95 0.73 -12.82
CA THR A 77 -8.34 1.01 -13.15
C THR A 77 -8.46 1.63 -14.54
N LYS A 78 -7.51 2.49 -14.94
CA LYS A 78 -7.40 3.00 -16.31
C LYS A 78 -7.21 1.87 -17.31
N ILE A 79 -6.34 0.89 -17.03
CA ILE A 79 -6.19 -0.31 -17.88
C ILE A 79 -7.49 -1.09 -17.94
N ARG A 80 -8.10 -1.42 -16.79
CA ARG A 80 -9.35 -2.21 -16.73
C ARG A 80 -10.53 -1.53 -17.43
N ARG A 81 -10.68 -0.20 -17.29
CA ARG A 81 -11.73 0.58 -17.97
C ARG A 81 -11.43 0.80 -19.45
N GLY A 82 -10.15 0.92 -19.82
CA GLY A 82 -9.69 1.02 -21.21
C GLY A 82 -9.81 -0.27 -22.02
N GLN A 83 -10.14 -1.40 -21.39
CA GLN A 83 -10.53 -2.63 -22.08
C GLN A 83 -11.89 -2.54 -22.79
N LEU A 84 -12.60 -1.40 -22.71
CA LEU A 84 -13.92 -1.22 -23.32
C LEU A 84 -13.93 -0.67 -24.75
N GLU A 85 -12.77 -0.38 -25.41
CA GLU A 85 -12.56 -0.44 -26.89
C GLU A 85 -11.38 0.40 -27.45
N GLU A 86 -10.71 1.28 -26.69
CA GLU A 86 -9.68 2.19 -27.27
C GLU A 86 -8.48 2.46 -26.35
N ILE A 87 -7.50 1.56 -26.26
CA ILE A 87 -6.16 1.91 -25.74
C ILE A 87 -5.06 1.29 -26.59
N SER A 88 -4.06 2.09 -26.97
CA SER A 88 -2.94 1.62 -27.79
C SER A 88 -1.97 0.76 -26.98
N LEU A 89 -1.23 -0.12 -27.64
CA LEU A 89 -0.16 -0.92 -27.00
C LEU A 89 0.93 -0.02 -26.38
N GLU A 90 1.19 1.14 -26.96
CA GLU A 90 2.14 2.11 -26.41
C GLU A 90 1.66 2.66 -25.07
N GLU A 91 0.37 3.03 -24.97
CA GLU A 91 -0.21 3.52 -23.72
C GLU A 91 -0.28 2.44 -22.64
N VAL A 92 -0.54 1.19 -23.02
CA VAL A 92 -0.41 0.04 -22.11
C VAL A 92 1.02 -0.08 -21.59
N GLY A 93 2.02 0.00 -22.47
CA GLY A 93 3.44 -0.03 -22.09
C GLY A 93 3.82 1.09 -21.13
N ARG A 94 3.43 2.34 -21.44
CA ARG A 94 3.66 3.51 -20.56
C ARG A 94 2.98 3.33 -19.20
N THR A 95 1.76 2.81 -19.17
CA THR A 95 1.02 2.59 -17.92
C THR A 95 1.67 1.47 -17.09
N ALA A 96 2.15 0.40 -17.71
CA ALA A 96 2.86 -0.67 -17.03
C ALA A 96 4.17 -0.17 -16.37
N ILE A 97 4.92 0.70 -17.05
CA ILE A 97 6.10 1.36 -16.49
C ILE A 97 5.73 2.20 -15.27
N ALA A 98 4.69 3.02 -15.36
CA ALA A 98 4.23 3.86 -14.24
C ALA A 98 3.77 3.03 -13.03
N ILE A 99 3.10 1.89 -13.25
CA ILE A 99 2.74 0.94 -12.17
C ILE A 99 4.00 0.41 -11.48
N ARG A 100 5.02 0.01 -12.27
CA ARG A 100 6.30 -0.46 -11.73
C ARG A 100 7.01 0.62 -10.91
N GLU A 101 7.02 1.86 -11.37
CA GLU A 101 7.60 2.99 -10.63
C GLU A 101 6.86 3.25 -9.32
N SER A 102 5.52 3.26 -9.34
CA SER A 102 4.70 3.42 -8.14
C SER A 102 4.94 2.29 -7.13
N ASN A 103 5.03 1.04 -7.59
CA ASN A 103 5.41 -0.09 -6.75
C ASN A 103 6.83 0.06 -6.18
N GLY A 104 7.75 0.65 -6.94
CA GLY A 104 9.08 1.01 -6.46
C GLY A 104 9.02 2.02 -5.31
N VAL A 105 8.15 3.03 -5.37
CA VAL A 105 7.90 3.98 -4.27
C VAL A 105 7.40 3.24 -3.04
N ARG A 106 6.39 2.38 -3.18
CA ARG A 106 5.83 1.56 -2.08
C ARG A 106 6.91 0.72 -1.39
N VAL A 107 7.75 0.02 -2.17
CA VAL A 107 8.86 -0.78 -1.63
C VAL A 107 9.88 0.07 -0.89
N ARG A 108 10.25 1.25 -1.41
CA ARG A 108 11.16 2.17 -0.73
C ARG A 108 10.61 2.65 0.62
N ILE A 109 9.33 3.03 0.68
CA ILE A 109 8.70 3.44 1.93
C ILE A 109 8.75 2.30 2.95
N LYS A 110 8.41 1.07 2.56
CA LYS A 110 8.50 -0.09 3.45
C LYS A 110 9.92 -0.35 3.94
N ALA A 111 10.91 -0.23 3.06
CA ALA A 111 12.32 -0.36 3.43
C ALA A 111 12.76 0.75 4.41
N GLU A 112 12.26 1.98 4.27
CA GLU A 112 12.48 3.07 5.23
C GLU A 112 11.89 2.72 6.61
N ILE A 113 10.66 2.19 6.67
CA ILE A 113 10.01 1.75 7.92
C ILE A 113 10.85 0.67 8.60
N VAL A 114 11.28 -0.35 7.85
CA VAL A 114 12.14 -1.43 8.39
C VAL A 114 13.47 -0.85 8.90
N SER A 115 14.06 0.11 8.16
CA SER A 115 15.30 0.75 8.59
C SER A 115 15.14 1.61 9.83
N ALA A 116 13.98 2.26 10.01
CA ALA A 116 13.69 3.13 11.15
C ALA A 116 13.34 2.33 12.41
N THR A 117 12.66 1.20 12.26
CA THR A 117 12.14 0.40 13.39
C THR A 117 13.02 -0.80 13.73
N GLY A 118 13.86 -1.26 12.80
CA GLY A 118 14.60 -2.51 12.93
C GLY A 118 13.74 -3.77 12.84
N ILE A 119 12.44 -3.63 12.52
CA ILE A 119 11.45 -4.71 12.48
C ILE A 119 10.98 -4.91 11.04
N GLY A 120 11.03 -6.16 10.58
CA GLY A 120 10.59 -6.56 9.25
C GLY A 120 11.73 -7.12 8.41
N TYR A 121 11.48 -7.25 7.11
CA TYR A 121 12.44 -7.84 6.18
C TYR A 121 13.05 -6.74 5.31
N LYS A 122 14.36 -6.53 5.48
CA LYS A 122 15.10 -5.66 4.56
C LYS A 122 15.27 -6.41 3.25
N ASP A 123 14.50 -6.02 2.23
CA ASP A 123 14.64 -6.58 0.89
C ASP A 123 15.93 -6.03 0.26
N VAL A 124 17.04 -6.74 0.45
CA VAL A 124 18.33 -6.39 -0.16
C VAL A 124 18.32 -6.92 -1.58
N LYS A 125 17.93 -6.08 -2.54
CA LYS A 125 18.02 -6.43 -3.97
C LYS A 125 19.47 -6.49 -4.41
N ILE A 126 20.08 -7.67 -4.31
CA ILE A 126 21.37 -7.99 -4.92
C ILE A 126 21.08 -8.42 -6.37
N ASN A 127 21.55 -7.63 -7.35
CA ASN A 127 21.50 -7.92 -8.79
C ASN A 127 20.10 -8.01 -9.45
N HIS A 128 19.24 -7.00 -9.29
CA HIS A 128 18.06 -6.91 -10.16
C HIS A 128 18.31 -5.87 -11.26
N ALA A 129 18.25 -6.30 -12.54
CA ALA A 129 18.49 -5.49 -13.74
C ALA A 129 17.39 -4.44 -13.97
N SER A 130 17.29 -3.51 -13.03
CA SER A 130 16.24 -2.53 -12.89
C SER A 130 16.86 -1.30 -12.24
N GLU A 131 17.94 -0.83 -12.85
CA GLU A 131 18.34 0.57 -12.81
C GLU A 131 17.52 1.36 -13.83
#